data_AF-A0A3D4HTF1-F1
#
_entry.id   AF-A0A3D4HTF1-F1
#
_cell.length_a   1.000
_cell.length_b   1.000
_cell.length_c   1.000
_cell.angle_alpha   90.00
_cell.angle_beta   90.00
_cell.angle_gamma   90.00
#
_symmetry.space_group_name_H-M   'P 1'
#
loop_
_entity.id
_entity.type
_entity.pdbx_description
1 polymer ?
#
loop_
_entity_poly.entity_id
_entity_poly.type
_entity_poly.pdbx_seq_one_letter_code
_entity_poly.pdbx_strand_id
1 'polypeptide(L)' 'SFPVSGANFIFATHERIPAKRIYEALRENDIYVRYFNMPRIDNYLRISIGTDEEMDRLFTFLRKWLNHPNA' A
#
# COMPACT_ATOMS: atom_id res chain seq x y z
N SER A 1 -4.67 18.21 17.09
CA SER A 1 -3.55 18.37 16.15
C SER A 1 -3.16 17.00 15.63
N PHE A 2 -2.69 16.90 14.39
CA PHE A 2 -2.06 15.65 13.94
C PHE A 2 -0.76 15.45 14.72
N PRO A 3 -0.46 14.23 15.19
CA PRO A 3 0.79 13.95 15.87
C PRO A 3 1.97 14.25 14.94
N VAL A 4 3.09 14.65 15.52
CA VAL A 4 4.32 14.90 14.78
C VAL A 4 4.74 13.62 14.04
N SER A 5 5.11 13.72 12.76
CA SER A 5 5.56 12.57 11.97
C SER A 5 6.69 11.82 12.69
N GLY A 6 6.52 10.53 12.94
CA GLY A 6 7.42 9.71 13.77
C GLY A 6 8.14 8.59 13.03
N ALA A 7 7.88 8.39 11.74
CA ALA A 7 8.50 7.34 10.94
C ALA A 7 8.55 7.68 9.45
N ASN A 8 9.46 7.03 8.72
CA ASN A 8 9.59 7.10 7.25
C ASN A 8 8.78 6.01 6.51
N PHE A 9 7.74 5.47 7.17
CA PHE A 9 6.83 4.49 6.59
C PHE A 9 5.48 4.52 7.30
N ILE A 10 4.47 3.99 6.62
CA ILE A 10 3.15 3.70 7.19
C ILE A 10 2.87 2.20 7.13
N PHE A 11 2.02 1.73 8.05
CA PHE A 11 1.45 0.40 8.02
C PHE A 11 -0.02 0.52 7.65
N ALA A 12 -0.38 0.06 6.46
CA ALA A 12 -1.69 0.26 5.86
C ALA A 12 -2.38 -1.08 5.60
N THR A 13 -3.69 -1.10 5.78
CA THR A 13 -4.56 -2.21 5.39
C THR A 13 -5.79 -1.64 4.67
N HIS A 14 -6.46 -2.47 3.89
CA HIS A 14 -7.70 -2.10 3.22
C HIS A 14 -8.86 -2.87 3.84
N GLU A 15 -9.99 -2.19 4.00
CA GLU A 15 -11.16 -2.67 4.75
C GLU A 15 -11.77 -3.93 4.13
N ARG A 16 -11.68 -4.07 2.81
CA ARG A 16 -12.39 -5.08 2.02
C ARG A 16 -11.49 -5.97 1.17
N ILE A 17 -10.26 -5.53 0.89
CA ILE A 17 -9.39 -6.20 -0.08
C ILE A 17 -8.17 -6.70 0.66
N PRO A 18 -7.83 -8.00 0.58
CA PRO A 18 -6.66 -8.55 1.24
C PRO A 18 -5.38 -7.82 0.79
N ALA A 19 -4.52 -7.46 1.74
CA ALA A 19 -3.26 -6.77 1.45
C ALA A 19 -2.38 -7.53 0.45
N LYS A 20 -2.44 -8.87 0.45
CA LYS A 20 -1.75 -9.71 -0.52
C LYS A 20 -2.13 -9.39 -1.97
N ARG A 21 -3.43 -9.20 -2.26
CA ARG A 21 -3.90 -8.86 -3.62
C ARG A 21 -3.41 -7.49 -4.05
N ILE A 22 -3.45 -6.51 -3.13
CA ILE A 22 -2.93 -5.17 -3.38
C ILE A 22 -1.42 -5.21 -3.65
N TYR A 23 -0.68 -5.98 -2.85
CA TYR A 23 0.76 -6.18 -3.03
C TYR A 23 1.09 -6.79 -4.41
N GLU A 24 0.39 -7.84 -4.81
CA GLU A 24 0.58 -8.50 -6.11
C GLU A 24 0.31 -7.51 -7.26
N ALA A 25 -0.81 -6.78 -7.21
CA ALA A 25 -1.15 -5.78 -8.23
C ALA A 25 -0.13 -4.63 -8.32
N LEU A 26 0.35 -4.13 -7.17
CA LEU A 26 1.41 -3.12 -7.12
C LEU A 26 2.71 -3.64 -7.75
N ARG A 27 3.12 -4.86 -7.39
CA ARG A 27 4.33 -5.50 -7.92
C ARG A 27 4.26 -5.69 -9.43
N GLU A 28 3.12 -6.11 -9.96
CA GLU A 28 2.90 -6.26 -11.41
C GLU A 28 3.02 -4.94 -12.19
N ASN A 29 2.91 -3.80 -11.50
CA ASN A 29 2.98 -2.45 -12.09
C ASN A 29 4.25 -1.69 -11.67
N ASP A 30 5.28 -2.43 -11.27
CA ASP A 30 6.59 -1.92 -10.84
C ASP A 30 6.53 -0.92 -9.67
N ILE A 31 5.58 -1.14 -8.74
CA ILE A 31 5.48 -0.39 -7.49
C ILE A 31 5.79 -1.34 -6.33
N TYR A 32 6.93 -1.13 -5.68
CA TYR A 32 7.46 -2.06 -4.69
C TYR A 32 7.16 -1.58 -3.26
N VAL A 33 6.26 -2.30 -2.59
CA VAL A 33 5.99 -2.17 -1.15
C VAL A 33 6.35 -3.47 -0.43
N ARG A 34 6.35 -3.46 0.91
CA ARG A 34 6.61 -4.68 1.69
C ARG A 34 5.31 -5.30 2.18
N TYR A 35 5.13 -6.58 1.86
CA TYR A 35 4.08 -7.44 2.40
C TYR A 35 4.69 -8.46 3.37
N PHE A 36 3.99 -8.73 4.47
CA PHE A 36 4.43 -9.70 5.48
C PHE A 36 3.44 -10.85 5.55
N ASN A 37 3.82 -12.05 5.08
CA ASN A 37 3.00 -13.24 5.23
C ASN A 37 3.19 -13.87 6.62
N MET A 38 2.65 -13.24 7.66
CA MET A 38 2.72 -13.71 9.05
C MET A 38 1.34 -13.64 9.73
N PRO A 39 0.92 -14.62 10.55
CA PRO A 39 -0.47 -14.79 11.03
C PRO A 39 -1.14 -13.62 11.78
N ARG A 40 -0.43 -12.53 12.07
CA ARG A 40 -0.96 -11.33 12.76
C ARG A 40 -0.95 -10.07 11.90
N ILE A 41 -0.18 -10.07 10.82
CA ILE A 41 0.05 -8.89 9.98
C ILE A 41 0.01 -9.23 8.48
N ASP A 42 -0.54 -10.38 8.14
CA ASP A 42 -0.78 -10.89 6.79
C ASP A 42 -1.83 -10.12 6.01
N ASN A 43 -2.52 -9.17 6.66
CA ASN A 43 -3.40 -8.21 6.00
C ASN A 43 -2.86 -6.78 6.02
N TYR A 44 -1.55 -6.57 6.12
CA TYR A 44 -0.95 -5.24 6.09
C TYR A 44 0.17 -5.09 5.06
N LEU A 45 0.30 -3.86 4.56
CA LEU A 45 1.40 -3.37 3.74
C LEU A 45 2.23 -2.39 4.55
N ARG A 46 3.56 -2.54 4.52
CA ARG A 46 4.48 -1.49 4.95
C ARG A 46 4.89 -0.69 3.74
N ILE A 47 4.45 0.56 3.70
CA ILE A 47 4.70 1.51 2.62
C ILE A 47 5.72 2.51 3.13
N SER A 48 6.92 2.51 2.57
CA SER A 48 7.91 3.56 2.85
C SER A 48 7.48 4.87 2.21
N ILE A 49 7.75 6.00 2.88
CA ILE A 49 7.53 7.33 2.31
C ILE A 49 8.73 7.65 1.40
N GLY A 50 8.48 7.67 0.10
CA GLY A 50 9.47 7.97 -0.96
C GLY A 50 9.46 9.44 -1.37
N THR A 51 9.90 9.71 -2.60
CA THR A 51 9.76 11.05 -3.21
C THR A 51 8.30 11.34 -3.56
N ASP A 52 7.96 12.62 -3.78
CA ASP A 52 6.60 13.01 -4.16
C ASP A 52 6.13 12.29 -5.42
N GLU A 53 6.99 12.12 -6.41
CA GLU A 53 6.68 11.41 -7.66
C GLU A 53 6.40 9.91 -7.44
N GLU A 54 7.17 9.25 -6.56
CA GLU A 54 6.95 7.86 -6.20
C GLU A 54 5.61 7.68 -5.47
N MET A 55 5.31 8.60 -4.55
CA MET A 55 4.07 8.59 -3.78
C MET A 55 2.86 8.89 -4.69
N ASP A 56 2.97 9.83 -5.63
CA ASP A 56 1.94 10.13 -6.60
C ASP A 56 1.65 8.95 -7.53
N ARG A 57 2.70 8.24 -7.97
CA ARG A 57 2.55 7.00 -8.77
C ARG A 57 1.81 5.93 -7.98
N LEU A 58 2.15 5.73 -6.71
CA LEU A 58 1.46 4.80 -5.81
C LEU A 58 -0.03 5.18 -5.66
N PHE A 59 -0.34 6.43 -5.34
CA PHE A 59 -1.71 6.87 -5.11
C PHE A 59 -2.57 6.83 -6.38
N THR A 60 -1.99 7.22 -7.52
CA THR A 60 -2.66 7.16 -8.82
C THR A 60 -3.01 5.72 -9.17
N PHE A 61 -2.07 4.79 -9.03
CA PHE A 61 -2.32 3.37 -9.27
C PHE A 61 -3.40 2.82 -8.34
N LEU A 62 -3.27 3.03 -7.02
CA LEU A 62 -4.23 2.51 -6.04
C LEU A 62 -5.63 3.05 -6.29
N ARG A 63 -5.78 4.35 -6.55
CA ARG A 63 -7.08 4.96 -6.85
C ARG A 63 -7.72 4.34 -8.08
N LYS A 64 -6.95 4.11 -9.14
CA LYS A 64 -7.46 3.46 -10.35
C LYS A 64 -7.83 2.01 -10.06
N TRP A 65 -6.90 1.23 -9.50
CA TRP A 65 -7.06 -0.19 -9.25
C TRP A 65 -8.22 -0.50 -8.31
N LEU A 66 -8.35 0.21 -7.19
CA LEU A 66 -9.42 0.02 -6.19
C LEU A 66 -10.83 0.34 -6.72
N ASN A 67 -10.95 1.18 -7.75
CA ASN A 67 -12.23 1.54 -8.36
C ASN A 67 -12.64 0.58 -9.50
N HIS A 68 -11.81 -0.40 -9.85
CA HIS A 68 -12.17 -1.41 -10.83
C HIS A 68 -13.02 -2.54 -10.19
N PRO A 69 -14.00 -3.11 -10.92
CA PRO A 69 -14.92 -4.14 -10.40
C PRO A 69 -14.25 -5.47 -9.99
N ASN A 70 -12.97 -5.65 -10.30
CA ASN A 70 -12.21 -6.88 -10.02
C ASN A 70 -11.20 -6.75 -8.86
N ALA A 71 -11.17 -5.60 -8.19
CA ALA A 71 -10.30 -5.30 -7.04
C ALA A 71 -10.66 -6.14 -5.80
#